data_AF-A0A6V7X552-F1
#
_entry.id   AF-A0A6V7X552-F1
#
_cell.length_a   1.000
_cell.length_b   1.000
_cell.length_c   1.000
_cell.angle_alpha   90.00
_cell.angle_beta   90.00
_cell.angle_gamma   90.00
#
_symmetry.space_group_name_H-M   'P 1'
#
loop_
_entity.id
_entity.type
_entity.pdbx_description
1 polymer ?
#
loop_
_entity_poly.entity_id
_entity_poly.type
_entity_poly.pdbx_seq_one_letter_code
_entity_poly.pdbx_strand_id
1 'polypeptide(L)'
;MLINAKNTNGGYEELKHAWKMWLNGPRFVEKYKHFLLILCIDKFHSKEGENYCRFFESRIRLELIFTIEEDQKQINYTHATSQENCLPKIFLEKYRNDNLTSSGHYIQHWWVGIETNKFIKQLEFDKNHGNVLNKFVENINNKTPAVLLDKNRKIEVIYLEGNSDELNECLKKLNY
;
A
#
# COMPACT_ATOMS: atom_id res chain seq x y z
N MET A 1 17.52 28.05 25.36
CA MET A 1 16.34 28.62 24.67
C MET A 1 15.05 27.79 24.86
N LEU A 2 14.88 27.02 25.95
CA LEU A 2 13.67 26.20 26.19
C LEU A 2 12.77 26.72 27.34
N ILE A 3 13.14 27.81 28.01
CA ILE A 3 12.48 28.25 29.26
C ILE A 3 11.33 29.24 28.99
N ASN A 4 11.30 29.92 27.84
CA ASN A 4 10.32 30.99 27.58
C ASN A 4 9.09 30.59 26.75
N ALA A 5 9.01 29.35 26.25
CA ALA A 5 7.84 28.89 25.47
C ALA A 5 6.59 28.57 26.32
N LYS A 6 6.72 28.57 27.66
CA LYS A 6 5.63 28.22 28.58
C LYS A 6 4.57 29.31 28.77
N ASN A 7 4.81 30.56 28.34
CA ASN A 7 3.98 31.71 28.75
C ASN A 7 3.08 32.31 27.64
N THR A 8 2.93 31.65 26.49
CA THR A 8 1.96 32.07 25.46
C THR A 8 1.17 30.85 24.99
N ASN A 9 -0.16 30.97 24.87
CA ASN A 9 -1.02 29.88 24.39
C ASN A 9 -0.59 29.36 23.00
N GLY A 10 0.04 30.21 22.16
CA GLY A 10 0.62 29.80 20.88
C GLY A 10 1.84 28.87 21.03
N GLY A 11 2.73 29.15 22.00
CA GLY A 11 3.94 28.35 22.21
C GLY A 11 3.66 26.93 22.70
N TYR A 12 2.60 26.73 23.48
CA TYR A 12 2.21 25.39 23.95
C TYR A 12 1.64 24.50 22.84
N GLU A 13 0.73 25.03 22.00
CA GLU A 13 0.16 24.25 20.89
C GLU A 13 1.20 24.00 19.78
N GLU A 14 2.10 24.94 19.52
CA GLU A 14 3.25 24.71 18.63
C GLU A 14 4.18 23.61 19.15
N LEU A 15 4.50 23.61 20.46
CA LEU A 15 5.31 22.56 21.07
C LEU A 15 4.62 21.21 20.94
N LYS A 16 3.33 21.14 21.28
CA LYS A 16 2.52 19.92 21.20
C LYS A 16 2.43 19.40 19.77
N HIS A 17 2.31 20.29 18.78
CA HIS A 17 2.36 19.92 17.36
C HIS A 17 3.73 19.34 16.99
N ALA A 18 4.83 20.00 17.39
CA ALA A 18 6.19 19.52 17.14
C ALA A 18 6.46 18.15 17.79
N TRP A 19 6.01 17.95 19.04
CA TRP A 19 6.10 16.66 19.73
C TRP A 19 5.25 15.58 19.07
N LYS A 20 4.04 15.90 18.61
CA LYS A 20 3.22 14.97 17.83
C LYS A 20 3.90 14.57 16.53
N MET A 21 4.48 15.52 15.78
CA MET A 21 5.24 15.20 14.56
C MET A 21 6.48 14.36 14.86
N TRP A 22 7.18 14.65 15.98
CA TRP A 22 8.36 13.88 16.38
C TRP A 22 8.01 12.45 16.80
N LEU A 23 6.93 12.26 17.56
CA LEU A 23 6.47 10.95 18.00
C LEU A 23 5.86 10.11 16.88
N ASN A 24 5.06 10.73 16.00
CA ASN A 24 4.35 10.02 14.95
C ASN A 24 5.17 9.91 13.65
N GLY A 25 6.20 10.73 13.52
CA GLY A 25 6.96 10.90 12.28
C GLY A 25 6.12 11.51 11.15
N PRO A 26 6.71 11.63 9.94
CA PRO A 26 5.96 12.00 8.75
C PRO A 26 4.88 10.96 8.42
N ARG A 27 3.91 11.30 7.57
CA ARG A 27 2.87 10.35 7.14
C ARG A 27 3.47 9.28 6.22
N PHE A 28 2.86 8.10 6.16
CA PHE A 28 3.40 7.00 5.35
C PHE A 28 3.53 7.37 3.86
N VAL A 29 2.47 7.95 3.28
CA VAL A 29 2.46 8.44 1.89
C VAL A 29 3.43 9.60 1.62
N GLU A 30 3.90 10.29 2.65
CA GLU A 30 4.90 11.37 2.54
C GLU A 30 6.35 10.85 2.68
N LYS A 31 6.53 9.63 3.22
CA LYS A 31 7.86 9.05 3.50
C LYS A 31 8.58 8.55 2.25
N TYR A 32 7.83 8.05 1.27
CA TYR A 32 8.40 7.33 0.13
C TYR A 32 8.08 8.01 -1.19
N LYS A 33 8.91 7.76 -2.20
CA LYS A 33 8.68 8.20 -3.59
C LYS A 33 8.13 7.11 -4.49
N HIS A 34 8.15 5.88 -4.02
CA HIS A 34 7.75 4.70 -4.77
C HIS A 34 6.88 3.84 -3.87
N PHE A 35 5.78 3.35 -4.43
CA PHE A 35 4.80 2.58 -3.70
C PHE A 35 4.35 1.38 -4.51
N LEU A 36 4.03 0.28 -3.81
CA LEU A 36 3.16 -0.75 -4.32
C LEU A 36 1.83 -0.69 -3.55
N LEU A 37 0.74 -0.61 -4.30
CA LEU A 37 -0.61 -0.81 -3.80
C LEU A 37 -1.03 -2.23 -4.16
N ILE A 38 -1.31 -3.04 -3.13
CA ILE A 38 -1.75 -4.43 -3.30
C ILE A 38 -3.23 -4.47 -2.98
N LEU A 39 -4.04 -4.93 -3.93
CA LEU A 39 -5.48 -5.05 -3.81
C LEU A 39 -5.86 -6.53 -3.79
N CYS A 40 -6.57 -6.94 -2.74
CA CYS A 40 -7.31 -8.19 -2.71
C CYS A 40 -8.79 -7.91 -2.88
N ILE A 41 -9.38 -8.49 -3.91
CA ILE A 41 -10.74 -8.21 -4.35
C ILE A 41 -11.55 -9.49 -4.29
N ASP A 42 -12.74 -9.43 -3.70
CA ASP A 42 -13.77 -10.46 -3.80
C ASP A 42 -15.09 -9.80 -4.25
N LYS A 43 -15.72 -10.34 -5.30
CA LYS A 43 -17.02 -9.88 -5.77
C LYS A 43 -18.12 -9.96 -4.71
N PHE A 44 -18.03 -10.94 -3.84
CA PHE A 44 -19.01 -11.15 -2.77
C PHE A 44 -18.28 -11.00 -1.46
N HIS A 45 -18.70 -10.06 -0.60
CA HIS A 45 -18.14 -9.98 0.75
C HIS A 45 -18.46 -11.28 1.50
N SER A 46 -17.49 -12.19 1.52
CA SER A 46 -17.63 -13.55 2.02
C SER A 46 -16.50 -13.87 3.01
N LYS A 47 -16.77 -14.78 3.95
CA LYS A 47 -15.76 -15.22 4.93
C LYS A 47 -14.58 -15.91 4.23
N GLU A 48 -14.86 -16.65 3.18
CA GLU A 48 -13.87 -17.28 2.32
C GLU A 48 -13.03 -16.25 1.57
N GLY A 49 -13.64 -15.12 1.15
CA GLY A 49 -12.96 -13.95 0.59
C GLY A 49 -11.99 -13.30 1.57
N GLU A 50 -12.43 -13.09 2.81
CA GLU A 50 -11.55 -12.60 3.88
C GLU A 50 -10.39 -13.56 4.14
N ASN A 51 -10.66 -14.88 4.17
CA ASN A 51 -9.62 -15.89 4.34
C ASN A 51 -8.64 -15.93 3.16
N TYR A 52 -9.13 -15.73 1.94
CA TYR A 52 -8.30 -15.58 0.75
C TYR A 52 -7.38 -14.36 0.88
N CYS A 53 -7.90 -13.20 1.27
CA CYS A 53 -7.09 -12.00 1.47
C CYS A 53 -6.05 -12.18 2.60
N ARG A 54 -6.41 -12.83 3.72
CA ARG A 54 -5.47 -13.16 4.81
C ARG A 54 -4.37 -14.13 4.35
N PHE A 55 -4.71 -15.10 3.50
CA PHE A 55 -3.72 -16.00 2.92
C PHE A 55 -2.68 -15.19 2.12
N PHE A 56 -3.14 -14.27 1.27
CA PHE A 56 -2.26 -13.38 0.51
C PHE A 56 -1.44 -12.44 1.38
N GLU A 57 -2.04 -11.84 2.40
CA GLU A 57 -1.35 -10.97 3.37
C GLU A 57 -0.11 -11.62 3.94
N SER A 58 -0.22 -12.90 4.34
CA SER A 58 0.88 -13.67 4.90
C SER A 58 2.07 -13.84 3.94
N ARG A 59 1.84 -13.67 2.63
CA ARG A 59 2.84 -13.87 1.55
C ARG A 59 3.42 -12.57 1.00
N ILE A 60 2.78 -11.43 1.25
CA ILE A 60 3.31 -10.12 0.85
C ILE A 60 4.74 -9.95 1.40
N ARG A 61 4.93 -10.22 2.71
CA ARG A 61 6.26 -10.10 3.31
C ARG A 61 7.21 -11.22 2.90
N LEU A 62 6.72 -12.46 2.90
CA LEU A 62 7.58 -13.64 2.74
C LEU A 62 8.01 -13.91 1.29
N GLU A 63 7.29 -13.39 0.30
CA GLU A 63 7.60 -13.64 -1.10
C GLU A 63 7.78 -12.34 -1.87
N LEU A 64 6.81 -11.41 -1.85
CA LEU A 64 6.95 -10.18 -2.65
C LEU A 64 8.08 -9.28 -2.15
N ILE A 65 8.07 -8.93 -0.86
CA ILE A 65 9.06 -8.01 -0.27
C ILE A 65 10.47 -8.55 -0.42
N PHE A 66 10.70 -9.80 -0.02
CA PHE A 66 12.02 -10.40 -0.15
C PHE A 66 12.49 -10.46 -1.61
N THR A 67 11.60 -10.82 -2.55
CA THR A 67 11.98 -10.89 -3.98
C THR A 67 12.34 -9.51 -4.55
N ILE A 68 11.61 -8.44 -4.21
CA ILE A 68 11.96 -7.11 -4.72
C ILE A 68 13.23 -6.57 -4.05
N GLU A 69 13.46 -6.86 -2.77
CA GLU A 69 14.68 -6.46 -2.05
C GLU A 69 15.95 -7.20 -2.51
N GLU A 70 15.83 -8.34 -3.22
CA GLU A 70 16.97 -8.97 -3.90
C GLU A 70 17.61 -8.03 -4.93
N ASP A 71 16.85 -7.08 -5.49
CA ASP A 71 17.39 -6.04 -6.37
C ASP A 71 18.02 -4.88 -5.59
N GLN A 72 19.06 -5.23 -4.83
CA GLN A 72 19.86 -4.29 -4.03
C GLN A 72 20.51 -3.17 -4.86
N LYS A 73 20.49 -3.25 -6.19
CA LYS A 73 20.96 -2.14 -7.04
C LYS A 73 19.97 -0.98 -7.08
N GLN A 74 18.67 -1.28 -7.03
CA GLN A 74 17.59 -0.30 -7.10
C GLN A 74 17.02 0.01 -5.70
N ILE A 75 16.75 -1.05 -4.94
CA ILE A 75 15.97 -0.98 -3.70
C ILE A 75 16.92 -1.03 -2.49
N ASN A 76 16.75 -0.08 -1.58
CA ASN A 76 17.45 -0.07 -0.29
C ASN A 76 16.71 -0.94 0.72
N TYR A 77 15.43 -0.62 0.93
CA TYR A 77 14.52 -1.39 1.78
C TYR A 77 13.07 -1.09 1.40
N THR A 78 12.18 -1.92 1.90
CA THR A 78 10.73 -1.75 1.74
C THR A 78 10.03 -1.66 3.10
N HIS A 79 8.86 -1.04 3.13
CA HIS A 79 8.03 -0.92 4.33
C HIS A 79 6.58 -1.19 3.97
N ALA A 80 6.09 -2.38 4.32
CA ALA A 80 4.68 -2.73 4.22
C ALA A 80 3.89 -2.28 5.44
N THR A 81 2.72 -1.70 5.23
CA THR A 81 1.79 -1.29 6.27
C THR A 81 0.35 -1.65 5.90
N SER A 82 -0.43 -2.04 6.92
CA SER A 82 -1.90 -2.16 6.86
C SER A 82 -2.60 -0.99 7.54
N GLN A 83 -1.85 -0.02 8.07
CA GLN A 83 -2.40 1.14 8.79
C GLN A 83 -2.83 2.28 7.85
N GLU A 84 -2.29 2.30 6.63
CA GLU A 84 -2.67 3.29 5.62
C GLU A 84 -4.01 2.87 5.00
N ASN A 85 -5.07 3.56 5.40
CA ASN A 85 -6.46 3.23 5.02
C ASN A 85 -6.90 3.94 3.74
N CYS A 86 -6.03 4.75 3.12
CA CYS A 86 -6.42 5.42 1.89
C CYS A 86 -6.41 4.46 0.69
N LEU A 87 -7.57 4.34 0.04
CA LEU A 87 -7.71 3.76 -1.30
C LEU A 87 -8.15 4.86 -2.28
N PRO A 88 -7.35 5.16 -3.33
CA PRO A 88 -7.69 6.14 -4.35
C PRO A 88 -9.04 5.86 -5.03
N LYS A 89 -9.80 6.92 -5.37
CA LYS A 89 -11.15 6.81 -5.95
C LYS A 89 -11.18 5.99 -7.23
N ILE A 90 -10.17 6.12 -8.08
CA ILE A 90 -10.09 5.38 -9.33
C ILE A 90 -10.20 3.86 -9.10
N PHE A 91 -9.60 3.34 -8.04
CA PHE A 91 -9.70 1.92 -7.68
C PHE A 91 -11.04 1.58 -7.06
N LEU A 92 -11.60 2.45 -6.22
CA LEU A 92 -12.95 2.27 -5.68
C LEU A 92 -13.99 2.21 -6.81
N GLU A 93 -13.94 3.15 -7.76
CA GLU A 93 -14.88 3.24 -8.88
C GLU A 93 -14.75 2.06 -9.85
N LYS A 94 -13.50 1.64 -10.15
CA LYS A 94 -13.22 0.46 -10.97
C LYS A 94 -13.97 -0.79 -10.48
N TYR A 95 -14.08 -0.98 -9.16
CA TYR A 95 -14.68 -2.18 -8.56
C TYR A 95 -16.09 -1.97 -7.99
N ARG A 96 -16.55 -0.73 -7.91
CA ARG A 96 -17.92 -0.39 -7.50
C ARG A 96 -18.90 -0.47 -8.67
N ASN A 97 -18.45 -0.20 -9.90
CA ASN A 97 -19.29 -0.11 -11.10
C ASN A 97 -19.47 -1.44 -11.86
N ASP A 98 -19.10 -2.58 -11.28
CA ASP A 98 -19.44 -3.86 -11.90
C ASP A 98 -20.96 -4.11 -11.75
N ASN A 99 -21.70 -3.94 -12.84
CA ASN A 99 -23.18 -3.93 -12.94
C ASN A 99 -23.88 -5.23 -12.48
N LEU A 100 -23.18 -6.14 -11.81
CA LEU A 100 -23.61 -7.48 -11.43
C LEU A 100 -23.94 -7.64 -9.93
N THR A 101 -23.56 -6.70 -9.06
CA THR A 101 -23.81 -6.80 -7.61
C THR A 101 -24.32 -5.49 -7.02
N SER A 102 -25.46 -5.54 -6.35
CA SER A 102 -26.11 -4.40 -5.67
C SER A 102 -25.28 -3.77 -4.54
N SER A 103 -24.20 -4.44 -4.11
CA SER A 103 -23.37 -4.08 -2.94
C SER A 103 -21.93 -3.67 -3.27
N GLY A 104 -21.49 -3.71 -4.53
CA GLY A 104 -20.08 -3.52 -4.90
C GLY A 104 -19.18 -4.67 -4.44
N HIS A 105 -17.92 -4.69 -4.91
CA HIS A 105 -16.91 -5.67 -4.49
C HIS A 105 -16.40 -5.38 -3.06
N TYR A 106 -16.04 -6.44 -2.34
CA TYR A 106 -15.18 -6.35 -1.16
C TYR A 106 -13.72 -6.12 -1.60
N ILE A 107 -13.05 -5.15 -0.98
CA ILE A 107 -11.66 -4.81 -1.28
C ILE A 107 -10.89 -4.67 0.03
N GLN A 108 -9.89 -5.53 0.20
CA GLN A 108 -8.83 -5.35 1.20
C GLN A 108 -7.57 -4.85 0.48
N HIS A 109 -6.84 -3.92 1.09
CA HIS A 109 -5.65 -3.36 0.46
C HIS A 109 -4.50 -3.21 1.44
N TRP A 110 -3.28 -3.20 0.89
CA TRP A 110 -2.05 -2.94 1.63
C TRP A 110 -1.15 -2.02 0.84
N TRP A 111 -0.39 -1.20 1.57
CA TRP A 111 0.60 -0.31 1.00
C TRP A 111 2.00 -0.79 1.32
N VAL A 112 2.88 -0.74 0.32
CA VAL A 112 4.31 -0.97 0.49
C VAL A 112 5.06 0.25 -0.01
N GLY A 113 5.74 0.95 0.87
CA GLY A 113 6.64 2.04 0.54
C GLY A 113 8.01 1.48 0.19
N ILE A 114 8.64 2.02 -0.85
CA ILE A 114 9.94 1.56 -1.32
C ILE A 114 10.95 2.71 -1.20
N GLU A 115 12.03 2.46 -0.47
CA GLU A 115 13.20 3.33 -0.43
C GLU A 115 14.25 2.83 -1.42
N THR A 116 14.92 3.76 -2.09
CA THR A 116 15.82 3.46 -3.21
C THR A 116 17.25 3.87 -2.91
N ASN A 117 18.23 3.10 -3.40
CA ASN A 117 19.66 3.38 -3.12
C ASN A 117 20.21 4.61 -3.85
N LYS A 118 19.51 5.10 -4.88
CA LYS A 118 19.84 6.30 -5.65
C LYS A 118 18.57 7.07 -5.94
N PHE A 119 18.70 8.29 -6.45
CA PHE A 119 17.56 8.99 -7.04
C PHE A 119 17.09 8.24 -8.30
N ILE A 120 16.13 7.35 -8.11
CA ILE A 120 15.46 6.61 -9.18
C ILE A 120 14.14 7.33 -9.44
N LYS A 121 13.84 7.62 -10.71
CA LYS A 121 12.56 8.22 -11.09
C LYS A 121 11.45 7.17 -11.20
N GLN A 122 11.80 6.00 -11.72
CA GLN A 122 10.89 4.89 -11.94
C GLN A 122 11.60 3.57 -11.65
N LEU A 123 10.95 2.70 -10.88
CA LEU A 123 11.47 1.36 -10.61
C LEU A 123 11.16 0.41 -11.78
N GLU A 124 12.17 -0.35 -12.19
CA GLU A 124 12.02 -1.40 -13.19
C GLU A 124 11.82 -2.75 -12.49
N PHE A 125 10.60 -3.30 -12.59
CA PHE A 125 10.27 -4.64 -12.09
C PHE A 125 10.41 -5.74 -13.16
N ASP A 126 10.81 -5.37 -14.38
CA ASP A 126 11.07 -6.29 -15.49
C ASP A 126 12.57 -6.59 -15.57
N LYS A 127 13.01 -7.71 -15.00
CA LYS A 127 14.37 -8.23 -15.23
C LYS A 127 14.34 -9.65 -15.77
N ASN A 128 14.95 -9.82 -16.95
CA ASN A 128 15.38 -11.05 -17.66
C ASN A 128 14.43 -12.26 -17.76
N HIS A 129 13.26 -12.26 -17.11
CA HIS A 129 12.33 -13.38 -17.08
C HIS A 129 10.86 -12.93 -16.95
N GLY A 130 10.52 -11.65 -17.14
CA GLY A 130 9.16 -11.08 -16.97
C GLY A 130 8.93 -10.40 -15.61
N ASN A 131 7.86 -9.60 -15.54
CA ASN A 131 7.53 -8.70 -14.42
C ASN A 131 7.43 -9.44 -13.08
N VAL A 132 8.30 -9.07 -12.13
CA VAL A 132 8.38 -9.69 -10.78
C VAL A 132 7.04 -9.61 -10.05
N LEU A 133 6.28 -8.53 -10.22
CA LEU A 133 4.97 -8.35 -9.59
C LEU A 133 3.95 -9.35 -10.14
N ASN A 134 3.92 -9.56 -11.45
CA ASN A 134 3.02 -10.53 -12.09
C ASN A 134 3.36 -11.96 -11.67
N LYS A 135 4.66 -12.29 -11.66
CA LYS A 135 5.12 -13.61 -11.19
C LYS A 135 4.76 -13.89 -9.74
N PHE A 136 4.85 -12.87 -8.88
CA PHE A 136 4.39 -13.01 -7.51
C PHE A 136 2.91 -13.40 -7.48
N VAL A 137 2.05 -12.67 -8.22
CA VAL A 137 0.62 -12.98 -8.28
C VAL A 137 0.38 -14.40 -8.81
N GLU A 138 1.04 -14.80 -9.89
CA GLU A 138 0.94 -16.16 -10.46
C GLU A 138 1.40 -17.23 -9.48
N ASN A 139 2.55 -17.06 -8.84
CA ASN A 139 3.09 -18.01 -7.87
C ASN A 139 2.19 -18.18 -6.66
N ILE A 140 1.64 -17.09 -6.12
CA ILE A 140 0.75 -17.21 -4.97
C ILE A 140 -0.58 -17.83 -5.38
N ASN A 141 -1.14 -17.50 -6.55
CA ASN A 141 -2.33 -18.19 -7.07
C ASN A 141 -2.11 -19.71 -7.16
N ASN A 142 -0.95 -20.16 -7.66
CA ASN A 142 -0.60 -21.57 -7.73
C ASN A 142 -0.43 -22.25 -6.35
N LYS A 143 -0.01 -21.49 -5.33
CA LYS A 143 0.13 -21.95 -3.95
C LYS A 143 -1.16 -21.83 -3.13
N THR A 144 -2.17 -21.14 -3.65
CA THR A 144 -3.42 -20.89 -2.93
C THR A 144 -4.21 -22.19 -2.85
N PRO A 145 -4.66 -22.59 -1.65
CA PRO A 145 -5.51 -23.77 -1.50
C PRO A 145 -6.74 -23.71 -2.42
N ALA A 146 -7.05 -24.81 -3.09
CA ALA A 146 -8.17 -24.87 -4.04
C ALA A 146 -9.52 -24.42 -3.43
N VAL A 147 -9.72 -24.65 -2.13
CA VAL A 147 -10.94 -24.20 -1.41
C VAL A 147 -11.06 -22.68 -1.32
N LEU A 148 -9.94 -21.95 -1.42
CA LEU A 148 -9.91 -20.48 -1.40
C LEU A 148 -9.89 -19.88 -2.80
N LEU A 149 -9.56 -20.68 -3.83
CA LEU A 149 -9.58 -20.24 -5.22
C LEU A 149 -11.04 -20.11 -5.71
N ASP A 150 -11.40 -18.91 -6.14
CA ASP A 150 -12.69 -18.62 -6.75
C ASP A 150 -12.49 -17.62 -7.90
N LYS A 151 -13.22 -17.81 -9.01
CA LYS A 151 -13.16 -16.93 -10.18
C LYS A 151 -13.59 -15.49 -9.89
N ASN A 152 -14.29 -15.28 -8.78
CA ASN A 152 -14.75 -13.98 -8.32
C ASN A 152 -13.72 -13.26 -7.46
N ARG A 153 -12.56 -13.88 -7.21
CA ARG A 153 -11.47 -13.33 -6.41
C ARG A 153 -10.27 -13.00 -7.28
N LYS A 154 -9.60 -11.92 -6.93
CA LYS A 154 -8.42 -11.45 -7.68
C LYS A 154 -7.47 -10.70 -6.77
N ILE A 155 -6.18 -10.84 -7.06
CA ILE A 155 -5.14 -9.93 -6.57
C ILE A 155 -4.65 -9.04 -7.71
N GLU A 156 -4.48 -7.76 -7.41
CA GLU A 156 -3.73 -6.83 -8.24
C GLU A 156 -2.59 -6.22 -7.42
N VAL A 157 -1.42 -6.09 -8.05
CA VAL A 157 -0.27 -5.37 -7.48
C VAL A 157 0.05 -4.23 -8.43
N ILE A 158 0.02 -3.01 -7.91
CA ILE A 158 0.04 -1.78 -8.70
C ILE A 158 1.21 -0.94 -8.22
N TYR A 159 2.10 -0.57 -9.13
CA TYR A 159 3.19 0.35 -8.83
C TYR A 159 2.72 1.80 -9.01
N LEU A 160 3.02 2.65 -8.02
CA LEU A 160 2.68 4.06 -8.00
C LEU A 160 3.92 4.90 -7.68
N GLU A 161 4.11 5.98 -8.44
CA GLU A 161 5.11 7.00 -8.16
C GLU A 161 4.56 8.06 -7.20
N GLY A 162 5.41 8.62 -6.34
CA GLY A 162 5.05 9.49 -5.22
C GLY A 162 4.24 10.73 -5.59
N ASN A 163 4.32 11.19 -6.84
CA ASN A 163 3.59 12.35 -7.35
C ASN A 163 2.36 11.98 -8.19
N SER A 164 1.96 10.71 -8.21
CA SER A 164 0.76 10.25 -8.91
C SER A 164 -0.50 10.91 -8.36
N ASP A 165 -1.49 11.13 -9.23
CA ASP A 165 -2.78 11.73 -8.86
C ASP A 165 -3.49 10.90 -7.78
N GLU A 166 -3.31 9.58 -7.83
CA GLU A 166 -3.79 8.61 -6.85
C GLU A 166 -3.24 8.89 -5.45
N LEU A 167 -1.92 9.10 -5.30
CA LEU A 167 -1.31 9.41 -4.01
C LEU A 167 -1.64 10.82 -3.53
N ASN A 168 -1.72 11.78 -4.47
CA ASN A 168 -2.13 13.15 -4.16
C ASN A 168 -3.55 13.20 -3.60
N GLU A 169 -4.45 12.31 -4.02
CA GLU A 169 -5.77 12.17 -3.44
C GLU A 169 -5.70 11.72 -1.97
N CYS A 170 -4.86 10.73 -1.68
CA CYS A 170 -4.64 10.24 -0.33
C CYS A 170 -4.08 11.31 0.61
N LEU A 171 -3.17 12.14 0.11
CA LEU A 171 -2.63 13.28 0.86
C LEU A 171 -3.70 14.32 1.20
N LYS A 172 -4.65 14.57 0.28
CA LYS A 172 -5.72 15.58 0.47
C LYS A 172 -6.81 15.13 1.44
N LYS A 173 -7.18 13.85 1.45
CA LYS A 173 -8.24 13.30 2.32
C LYS A 173 -7.90 13.31 3.81
N LEU A 174 -6.63 13.46 4.17
CA LEU A 174 -6.13 13.39 5.55
C LEU A 174 -5.94 14.76 6.22
N ASN A 175 -6.42 15.85 5.61
CA ASN A 175 -6.30 17.22 6.12
C ASN A 175 -7.60 17.76 6.78
N TYR A 176 -8.50 16.87 7.19
CA TYR A 176 -9.71 17.20 7.97
C TYR A 176 -9.70 16.47 9.32
#